data_AF-A0A366DLQ2-F1
#
_entry.id   AF-A0A366DLQ2-F1
#
_cell.length_a   1.000
_cell.length_b   1.000
_cell.length_c   1.000
_cell.angle_alpha   90.00
_cell.angle_beta   90.00
_cell.angle_gamma   90.00
#
_symmetry.space_group_name_H-M   'P 1'
#
loop_
_entity.id
_entity.type
_entity.pdbx_description
1 polymer ?
#
loop_
_entity_poly.entity_id
_entity_poly.type
_entity_poly.pdbx_seq_one_letter_code
_entity_poly.pdbx_strand_id
1 'polypeptide(L)'
;MQGADYLEREHLLNVLQSNKNINLTKHEGMIDGKYNRIFEFEVRGKTYQIEWWVNVSYLSLGELTVVFDDISIDGCWPNRFKNNINFLNQKETIAVLPLEEYAKTNQWE
;
A
#
# COMPACT_ATOMS: atom_id res chain seq x y z
N MET A 1 -7.60 18.29 -19.04
CA MET A 1 -6.86 17.19 -18.38
C MET A 1 -6.95 17.28 -16.85
N GLN A 2 -8.13 17.51 -16.27
CA GLN A 2 -8.30 17.63 -14.80
C GLN A 2 -8.87 16.36 -14.13
N GLY A 3 -9.24 15.33 -14.90
CA GLY A 3 -9.98 14.17 -14.38
C GLY A 3 -9.12 12.96 -13.98
N ALA A 4 -8.03 12.66 -14.70
CA ALA A 4 -7.21 11.47 -14.44
C ALA A 4 -6.44 11.58 -13.12
N ASP A 5 -5.82 12.74 -12.91
CA ASP A 5 -5.00 13.04 -11.73
C ASP A 5 -5.81 13.10 -10.42
N TYR A 6 -7.13 13.29 -10.50
CA TYR A 6 -8.03 13.30 -9.34
C TYR A 6 -8.55 11.90 -8.98
N LEU A 7 -8.72 11.03 -9.97
CA LEU A 7 -9.11 9.62 -9.76
C LEU A 7 -7.97 8.81 -9.13
N GLU A 8 -6.72 9.07 -9.53
CA GLU A 8 -5.53 8.43 -8.94
C GLU A 8 -5.26 8.90 -7.49
N ARG A 9 -5.64 10.14 -7.14
CA ARG A 9 -5.49 10.73 -5.80
C ARG A 9 -6.27 9.99 -4.72
N GLU A 10 -7.54 9.75 -5.00
CA GLU A 10 -8.43 9.04 -4.08
C GLU A 10 -8.12 7.54 -4.07
N HIS A 11 -7.54 6.99 -5.15
CA HIS A 11 -7.25 5.56 -5.26
C HIS A 11 -6.36 5.04 -4.13
N LEU A 12 -5.19 5.65 -3.88
CA LEU A 12 -4.29 5.17 -2.83
C LEU A 12 -4.93 5.27 -1.44
N LEU A 13 -5.55 6.41 -1.11
CA LEU A 13 -6.19 6.60 0.18
C LEU A 13 -7.34 5.62 0.38
N ASN A 14 -8.17 5.44 -0.65
CA ASN A 14 -9.25 4.46 -0.64
C ASN A 14 -8.73 3.04 -0.45
N VAL A 15 -7.64 2.67 -1.14
CA VAL A 15 -7.00 1.36 -0.97
C VAL A 15 -6.53 1.18 0.49
N LEU A 16 -5.79 2.14 1.04
CA LEU A 16 -5.28 2.08 2.41
C LEU A 16 -6.40 2.08 3.47
N GLN A 17 -7.54 2.73 3.18
CA GLN A 17 -8.71 2.75 4.07
C GLN A 17 -9.68 1.59 3.86
N SER A 18 -9.59 0.88 2.72
CA SER A 18 -10.54 -0.18 2.35
C SER A 18 -10.42 -1.44 3.21
N ASN A 19 -9.28 -1.64 3.87
CA ASN A 19 -9.02 -2.84 4.67
C ASN A 19 -8.76 -2.51 6.13
N LYS A 20 -9.58 -3.09 7.02
CA LYS A 20 -9.51 -2.91 8.47
C LYS A 20 -8.17 -3.31 9.12
N ASN A 21 -7.34 -4.11 8.44
CA ASN A 21 -6.05 -4.56 8.94
C ASN A 21 -4.91 -3.59 8.58
N ILE A 22 -5.24 -2.48 7.92
CA ILE A 22 -4.34 -1.36 7.65
C ILE A 22 -4.73 -0.26 8.63
N ASN A 23 -3.79 0.13 9.49
CA ASN A 23 -3.99 1.26 10.40
C ASN A 23 -3.26 2.49 9.85
N LEU A 24 -3.99 3.38 9.19
CA LEU A 24 -3.43 4.63 8.67
C LEU A 24 -3.15 5.60 9.83
N THR A 25 -1.87 5.80 10.15
CA THR A 25 -1.42 6.65 11.26
C THR A 25 -1.19 8.09 10.85
N LYS A 26 -0.88 8.32 9.56
CA LYS A 26 -0.62 9.66 9.03
C LYS A 26 -1.07 9.77 7.59
N HIS A 27 -1.69 10.92 7.27
CA HIS A 27 -1.97 11.33 5.90
C HIS A 27 -1.69 12.82 5.79
N GLU A 28 -0.55 13.16 5.21
CA GLU A 28 -0.25 14.51 4.75
C GLU A 28 -0.68 14.60 3.28
N GLY A 29 -1.81 15.27 3.05
CA GLY A 29 -2.24 15.65 1.71
C GLY A 29 -1.27 16.63 1.06
N MET A 30 -1.70 17.28 -0.01
CA MET A 30 -0.84 18.26 -0.69
C MET A 30 -0.66 19.49 0.23
N ILE A 31 0.54 19.64 0.79
CA ILE A 31 0.92 20.79 1.63
C ILE A 31 1.39 21.92 0.70
N ASP A 32 1.09 23.17 1.05
CA ASP A 32 1.57 24.33 0.28
C ASP A 32 3.10 24.29 0.13
N GLY A 33 3.58 24.40 -1.11
CA GLY A 33 5.00 24.24 -1.46
C GLY A 33 5.53 22.81 -1.56
N LYS A 34 4.71 21.76 -1.34
CA LYS A 34 5.08 20.35 -1.53
C LYS A 34 4.29 19.73 -2.70
N TYR A 35 5.00 19.00 -3.55
CA TYR A 35 4.43 18.28 -4.69
C TYR A 35 4.19 16.79 -4.43
N ASN A 36 4.57 16.32 -3.24
CA ASN A 36 4.40 14.95 -2.79
C ASN A 36 3.33 14.85 -1.70
N ARG A 37 2.84 13.63 -1.50
CA ARG A 37 1.98 13.25 -0.37
C ARG A 37 2.70 12.22 0.47
N ILE A 38 2.43 12.23 1.76
CA ILE A 38 3.03 11.28 2.69
C ILE A 38 1.93 10.53 3.42
N PHE A 39 1.97 9.21 3.34
CA PHE A 39 1.10 8.32 4.09
C PHE A 39 1.97 7.48 5.02
N GLU A 40 1.60 7.39 6.29
CA GLU A 40 2.18 6.41 7.21
C GLU A 40 1.07 5.48 7.66
N PHE A 41 1.35 4.19 7.64
CA PHE A 41 0.38 3.17 8.02
C PHE A 41 1.08 1.98 8.65
N GLU A 42 0.34 1.28 9.49
CA GLU A 42 0.82 0.08 10.16
C GLU A 42 0.10 -1.15 9.62
N VAL A 43 0.88 -2.18 9.28
CA VAL A 43 0.39 -3.52 8.94
C VAL A 43 1.17 -4.51 9.78
N ARG A 44 0.45 -5.31 10.58
CA ARG A 44 1.02 -6.39 11.41
C ARG A 44 2.17 -5.91 12.34
N GLY A 45 2.01 -4.77 13.00
CA GLY A 45 3.03 -4.24 13.92
C GLY A 45 4.24 -3.62 13.24
N LYS A 46 4.22 -3.46 11.92
CA LYS A 46 5.29 -2.76 11.16
C LYS A 46 4.75 -1.48 10.57
N THR A 47 5.47 -0.38 10.78
CA THR A 47 5.16 0.92 10.22
C THR A 47 5.81 1.07 8.86
N TYR A 48 5.00 1.42 7.88
CA TYR A 48 5.40 1.72 6.51
C TYR A 48 5.13 3.19 6.22
N GLN A 49 5.93 3.76 5.33
CA GLN A 49 5.73 5.10 4.82
C GLN A 49 5.63 5.04 3.29
N ILE A 50 4.62 5.69 2.73
CA ILE A 50 4.53 5.97 1.30
C ILE A 50 4.80 7.43 1.07
N GLU A 51 5.72 7.71 0.16
CA GLU A 51 5.91 9.03 -0.43
C GLU A 51 5.43 8.99 -1.88
N TRP A 52 4.35 9.71 -2.17
CA TRP A 52 3.66 9.65 -3.46
C TRP A 52 3.86 10.95 -4.23
N TRP A 53 4.53 10.86 -5.38
CA TRP A 53 4.69 11.96 -6.34
C TRP A 53 3.77 11.76 -7.55
N VAL A 54 3.72 12.75 -8.45
CA VAL A 54 2.88 12.68 -9.66
C VAL A 54 3.30 11.54 -10.59
N ASN A 55 4.58 11.17 -10.62
CA ASN A 55 5.16 10.24 -11.58
C ASN A 55 5.93 9.07 -10.96
N VAL A 56 6.13 9.07 -9.64
CA VAL A 56 6.92 8.06 -8.94
C VAL A 56 6.48 7.98 -7.49
N SER A 57 6.39 6.77 -6.97
CA SER A 57 6.03 6.56 -5.57
C SER A 57 7.06 5.66 -4.89
N TYR A 58 7.27 5.90 -3.61
CA TYR A 58 8.24 5.18 -2.80
C TYR A 58 7.55 4.57 -1.60
N LEU A 59 7.81 3.29 -1.33
CA LEU A 59 7.41 2.59 -0.12
C LEU A 59 8.65 2.33 0.72
N SER A 60 8.63 2.77 1.97
CA SER A 60 9.73 2.62 2.92
C SER A 60 9.33 1.80 4.15
N LEU A 61 10.27 0.96 4.62
CA LEU A 61 10.22 0.21 5.87
C LEU A 61 11.62 0.21 6.49
N GLY A 62 11.85 1.06 7.48
CA GLY A 62 13.20 1.25 8.06
C GLY A 62 14.19 1.73 6.99
N GLU A 63 15.25 0.97 6.76
CA GLU A 63 16.27 1.27 5.73
C GLU A 63 15.92 0.77 4.32
N LEU A 64 14.87 -0.06 4.20
CA LEU A 64 14.43 -0.57 2.91
C LEU A 64 13.51 0.45 2.23
N THR A 65 13.78 0.78 0.96
CA THR A 65 12.90 1.58 0.12
C THR A 65 12.75 0.92 -1.24
N VAL A 66 11.51 0.85 -1.74
CA VAL A 66 11.17 0.32 -3.07
C VAL A 66 10.35 1.33 -3.85
N VAL A 67 10.54 1.35 -5.18
CA VAL A 67 9.86 2.28 -6.10
C VAL A 67 8.69 1.58 -6.77
N PHE A 68 7.51 2.19 -6.73
CA PHE A 68 6.29 1.65 -7.29
C PHE A 68 5.51 2.71 -8.09
N ASP A 69 4.65 2.27 -8.99
CA ASP A 69 3.76 3.12 -9.78
C ASP A 69 2.26 2.80 -9.58
N ASP A 70 1.93 1.64 -9.02
CA ASP A 70 0.55 1.23 -8.76
C ASP A 70 0.43 0.37 -7.50
N ILE A 71 -0.79 0.32 -6.95
CA ILE A 71 -1.14 -0.44 -5.76
C ILE A 71 -2.48 -1.14 -5.94
N SER A 72 -2.55 -2.40 -5.54
CA SER A 72 -3.80 -3.18 -5.50
C SER A 72 -3.94 -3.92 -4.18
N ILE A 73 -5.19 -4.26 -3.84
CA ILE A 73 -5.48 -5.26 -2.81
C ILE A 73 -6.10 -6.46 -3.49
N ASP A 74 -5.43 -7.60 -3.42
CA ASP A 74 -5.95 -8.89 -3.87
C ASP A 74 -5.43 -10.03 -2.98
N GLY A 75 -6.02 -11.22 -3.15
CA GLY A 75 -5.60 -12.45 -2.47
C GLY A 75 -4.76 -13.37 -3.36
N CYS A 76 -4.28 -12.89 -4.51
CA CYS A 76 -3.76 -13.76 -5.56
C CYS A 76 -2.33 -14.25 -5.28
N TRP A 77 -1.51 -13.48 -4.54
CA TRP A 77 -0.12 -13.86 -4.30
C TRP A 77 0.50 -13.15 -3.08
N PRO A 78 1.24 -13.86 -2.18
CA PRO A 78 1.37 -15.31 -2.07
C PRO A 78 0.11 -15.94 -1.44
N ASN A 79 -0.21 -17.17 -1.89
CA ASN A 79 -1.45 -17.93 -1.61
C ASN A 79 -1.60 -18.44 -0.16
N ARG A 80 -1.05 -17.73 0.83
CA ARG A 80 -1.13 -18.04 2.27
C ARG A 80 -1.95 -17.02 3.07
N PHE A 81 -2.40 -15.97 2.41
CA PHE A 81 -3.12 -14.87 3.02
C PHE A 81 -4.41 -14.61 2.25
N LYS A 82 -5.47 -14.23 2.96
CA LYS A 82 -6.77 -13.94 2.34
C LYS A 82 -6.73 -12.67 1.50
N ASN A 83 -5.96 -11.68 1.95
CA ASN A 83 -5.77 -10.40 1.29
C ASN A 83 -4.33 -9.92 1.51
N ASN A 84 -3.76 -9.31 0.48
CA ASN A 84 -2.45 -8.67 0.47
C ASN A 84 -2.58 -7.28 -0.15
N ILE A 85 -1.69 -6.35 0.26
CA ILE A 85 -1.39 -5.17 -0.55
C ILE A 85 -0.27 -5.56 -1.49
N ASN A 86 -0.48 -5.37 -2.79
CA ASN A 86 0.54 -5.54 -3.80
C ASN A 86 0.97 -4.18 -4.31
N PHE A 87 2.27 -3.95 -4.29
CA PHE A 87 2.91 -2.80 -4.90
C PHE A 87 3.49 -3.23 -6.23
N LEU A 88 3.12 -2.50 -7.29
CA LEU A 88 3.51 -2.80 -8.65
C LEU A 88 4.44 -1.72 -9.18
N ASN A 89 5.37 -2.14 -10.04
CA ASN A 89 6.17 -1.26 -10.86
C ASN A 89 6.12 -1.81 -12.28
N GLN A 90 5.62 -1.04 -13.24
CA GLN A 90 5.44 -1.46 -14.63
C GLN A 90 4.61 -2.76 -14.75
N LYS A 91 3.57 -2.89 -13.91
CA LYS A 91 2.69 -4.07 -13.78
C LYS A 91 3.34 -5.33 -13.20
N GLU A 92 4.59 -5.26 -12.76
CA GLU A 92 5.24 -6.35 -12.03
C GLU A 92 5.14 -6.12 -10.53
N THR A 93 4.76 -7.16 -9.77
CA THR A 93 4.70 -7.10 -8.31
C THR A 93 6.11 -7.05 -7.73
N ILE A 94 6.44 -5.95 -7.07
CA ILE A 94 7.77 -5.73 -6.46
C ILE A 94 7.78 -5.91 -4.95
N ALA A 95 6.64 -5.68 -4.29
CA ALA A 95 6.49 -5.86 -2.86
C ALA A 95 5.08 -6.31 -2.52
N VAL A 96 4.97 -7.18 -1.52
CA VAL A 96 3.70 -7.72 -1.05
C VAL A 96 3.64 -7.61 0.46
N LEU A 97 2.58 -6.98 0.95
CA LEU A 97 2.32 -6.83 2.38
C LEU A 97 1.10 -7.68 2.73
N PRO A 98 1.28 -8.78 3.49
CA PRO A 98 0.17 -9.61 3.89
C PRO A 98 -0.73 -8.93 4.93
N LEU A 99 -2.04 -8.90 4.68
CA LEU A 99 -3.01 -8.25 5.55
C LEU A 99 -3.72 -9.22 6.49
N GLU A 100 -4.11 -10.39 6.01
CA GLU A 100 -4.87 -11.37 6.80
C GLU A 100 -4.42 -12.80 6.50
N GLU A 101 -4.03 -13.56 7.52
CA GLU A 101 -3.72 -14.98 7.39
C GLU A 101 -5.00 -15.82 7.30
N TYR A 102 -4.94 -16.93 6.54
CA TYR A 102 -5.93 -17.99 6.73
C TYR A 102 -5.79 -18.54 8.16
N ALA A 103 -6.92 -18.87 8.79
CA ALA A 103 -6.88 -19.61 10.04
C ALA A 103 -6.06 -20.87 9.81
N LYS A 104 -5.05 -21.13 10.66
CA LYS A 104 -4.31 -22.40 10.62
C LYS A 104 -5.33 -23.52 10.72
N THR A 105 -5.58 -24.20 9.61
CA THR A 105 -6.35 -25.42 9.65
C THR A 105 -5.40 -26.42 10.30
N ASN A 106 -5.70 -26.87 11.52
CA ASN A 106 -4.99 -27.98 12.14
C ASN A 106 -5.20 -29.19 11.23
N GLN A 107 -4.30 -29.37 10.26
CA GLN A 107 -4.23 -30.58 9.46
C GLN A 107 -3.42 -31.59 10.27
N TRP A 108 -4.15 -32.40 11.03
CA TRP A 108 -3.78 -33.73 11.52
C TRP A 108 -2.44 -33.83 12.25
N GLU A 109 -2.46 -33.57 13.57
CA GLU A 109 -1.62 -34.28 14.55
C GLU A 109 -2.53 -35.05 15.51
#